data_AF-A0A6P6SBH7-F1
#
_entry.id   AF-A0A6P6SBH7-F1
#
_cell.length_a   1.000
_cell.length_b   1.000
_cell.length_c   1.000
_cell.angle_alpha   90.00
_cell.angle_beta   90.00
_cell.angle_gamma   90.00
#
_symmetry.space_group_name_H-M   'P 1'
#
loop_
_entity.id
_entity.type
_entity.pdbx_description
1 polymer ?
#
loop_
_entity_poly.entity_id
_entity_poly.type
_entity_poly.pdbx_seq_one_letter_code
_entity_poly.pdbx_strand_id
1 'polypeptide(L)'
;MPGRLQMAYRSTVALPPLRVAVIIHLLLAKSTQECRLTRSAMTASKNIHLPLQNEEPFSERSSWYLYFFERICKNLLDDDTFTLPFWQWDDSSGMQIPPMFNESKLSLYNCFHNPKHLPPKVVDLAYKGTESQIRRLRPHARHANVDRMWYIYNKVLKRKNIETQDWLNSSFIFFNEAARPVRVTVKDSTNLATLGYTYPDLQPSWLTCKPTARRNGLNLTKLSFNAPKASEVLPMKLEKPISFVVERPKKARSGQEKAEAEEVLKIKGIEFDKGETVVFDVFVNEDNTSPCNPCKAESLGSSRTLAHGHGKKSTTSRSCAISEALEELGADDFDSILVTLVPRRGVVTIGGVEIPFVPKS
;
A
#
# COMPACT_ATOMS: atom_id res chain seq x y z
N MET A 1 19.03 -22.07 20.37
CA MET A 1 17.68 -22.26 20.94
C MET A 1 16.90 -20.97 20.75
N PRO A 2 15.84 -20.91 19.92
CA PRO A 2 15.14 -19.66 19.69
C PRO A 2 13.98 -19.51 20.69
N GLY A 3 14.00 -18.41 21.45
CA GLY A 3 13.01 -18.06 22.46
C GLY A 3 11.65 -17.72 21.84
N ARG A 4 10.61 -18.39 22.32
CA ARG A 4 9.21 -18.02 22.09
C ARG A 4 8.92 -16.69 22.79
N LEU A 5 8.65 -15.64 22.03
CA LEU A 5 7.81 -14.54 22.51
C LEU A 5 6.36 -15.03 22.56
N GLN A 6 6.02 -15.72 23.65
CA GLN A 6 4.62 -15.95 24.04
C GLN A 6 4.08 -14.62 24.56
N MET A 7 3.18 -13.96 23.82
CA MET A 7 2.28 -12.99 24.43
C MET A 7 1.35 -13.75 25.38
N ALA A 8 1.60 -13.61 26.68
CA ALA A 8 0.70 -14.11 27.70
C ALA A 8 -0.52 -13.19 27.78
N TYR A 9 -1.67 -13.65 27.27
CA TYR A 9 -2.97 -13.06 27.59
C TYR A 9 -3.30 -13.42 29.04
N ARG A 10 -2.94 -12.57 30.01
CA ARG A 10 -3.41 -12.69 31.39
C ARG A 10 -4.66 -11.82 31.56
N SER A 11 -5.82 -12.40 31.29
CA SER A 11 -7.09 -11.86 31.79
C SER A 11 -7.38 -12.52 33.13
N THR A 12 -7.26 -11.76 34.23
CA THR A 12 -7.65 -12.19 35.58
C THR A 12 -9.07 -11.78 35.97
N VAL A 13 -9.92 -11.41 35.00
CA VAL A 13 -11.33 -11.12 35.26
C VAL A 13 -12.20 -11.91 34.30
N ALA A 14 -12.81 -12.98 34.82
CA ALA A 14 -13.80 -13.78 34.11
C ALA A 14 -15.09 -12.97 33.93
N LEU A 15 -15.24 -12.28 32.80
CA LEU A 15 -16.54 -11.77 32.33
C LEU A 15 -17.14 -12.75 31.30
N PRO A 16 -18.46 -13.00 31.33
CA PRO A 16 -19.06 -14.10 30.58
C PRO A 16 -18.96 -13.87 29.06
N PRO A 17 -18.50 -14.88 28.29
CA PRO A 17 -18.12 -14.76 26.88
C PRO A 17 -19.24 -14.30 25.93
N LEU A 18 -20.51 -14.39 26.36
CA LEU A 18 -21.68 -13.99 25.57
C LEU A 18 -21.86 -12.48 25.44
N ARG A 19 -21.45 -11.65 26.42
CA ARG A 19 -21.63 -10.19 26.34
C ARG A 19 -20.58 -9.51 25.46
N VAL A 20 -19.33 -9.97 25.52
CA VAL A 20 -18.23 -9.48 24.67
C VAL A 20 -18.43 -9.85 23.20
N ALA A 21 -18.91 -11.07 22.93
CA ALA A 21 -19.16 -11.53 21.56
C ALA A 21 -20.29 -10.77 20.86
N VAL A 22 -21.40 -10.49 21.56
CA VAL A 22 -22.55 -9.75 21.02
C VAL A 22 -22.22 -8.28 20.76
N ILE A 23 -21.44 -7.65 21.64
CA ILE A 23 -21.04 -6.24 21.47
C ILE A 23 -20.00 -6.08 20.36
N ILE A 24 -19.02 -6.99 20.25
CA ILE A 24 -18.09 -7.02 19.11
C ILE A 24 -18.85 -7.31 17.81
N HIS A 25 -19.83 -8.22 17.78
CA HIS A 25 -20.68 -8.42 16.59
C HIS A 25 -21.50 -7.19 16.21
N LEU A 26 -22.06 -6.46 17.18
CA LEU A 26 -22.85 -5.25 16.93
C LEU A 26 -21.98 -4.08 16.46
N LEU A 27 -20.75 -3.93 16.98
CA LEU A 27 -19.77 -2.96 16.49
C LEU A 27 -19.16 -3.34 15.14
N LEU A 28 -19.02 -4.63 14.84
CA LEU A 28 -18.58 -5.12 13.53
C LEU A 28 -19.67 -4.94 12.47
N ALA A 29 -20.94 -5.19 12.80
CA ALA A 29 -22.06 -4.92 11.90
C ALA A 29 -22.20 -3.41 11.61
N LYS A 30 -22.10 -2.57 12.64
CA LYS A 30 -22.15 -1.11 12.49
C LYS A 30 -20.92 -0.53 11.80
N SER A 31 -19.69 -0.97 12.06
CA SER A 31 -18.51 -0.46 11.34
C SER A 31 -18.46 -0.88 9.87
N THR A 32 -18.97 -2.07 9.53
CA THR A 32 -19.10 -2.49 8.11
C THR A 32 -20.20 -1.69 7.39
N GLN A 33 -21.25 -1.30 8.12
CA GLN A 33 -22.32 -0.44 7.65
C GLN A 33 -21.89 1.04 7.63
N GLU A 34 -21.02 1.50 8.53
CA GLU A 34 -20.46 2.85 8.59
C GLU A 34 -19.37 3.05 7.54
N CYS A 35 -18.59 2.03 7.20
CA CYS A 35 -17.70 2.03 6.04
C CYS A 35 -18.50 2.06 4.71
N ARG A 36 -19.76 1.56 4.73
CA ARG A 36 -20.74 1.75 3.64
C ARG A 36 -21.43 3.12 3.71
N LEU A 37 -21.68 3.69 4.88
CA LEU A 37 -22.34 5.00 5.06
C LEU A 37 -21.38 6.17 4.84
N THR A 38 -20.09 6.07 5.19
CA THR A 38 -19.04 7.01 4.74
C THR A 38 -18.87 6.95 3.23
N ARG A 39 -18.97 5.75 2.62
CA ARG A 39 -19.08 5.60 1.16
C ARG A 39 -20.35 6.26 0.58
N SER A 40 -21.49 6.11 1.26
CA SER A 40 -22.78 6.64 0.82
C SER A 40 -22.85 8.17 0.94
N ALA A 41 -22.30 8.74 2.02
CA ALA A 41 -22.16 10.16 2.25
C ALA A 41 -21.22 10.83 1.23
N MET A 42 -20.17 10.14 0.76
CA MET A 42 -19.34 10.60 -0.35
C MET A 42 -20.09 10.65 -1.69
N THR A 43 -21.11 9.82 -1.89
CA THR A 43 -21.98 9.87 -3.09
C THR A 43 -22.96 11.06 -3.09
N ALA A 44 -23.19 11.69 -1.93
CA ALA A 44 -24.07 12.85 -1.82
C ALA A 44 -23.38 14.19 -2.16
N SER A 45 -22.04 14.23 -2.17
CA SER A 45 -21.29 15.40 -2.64
C SER A 45 -21.08 15.29 -4.15
N LYS A 46 -22.12 15.62 -4.93
CA LYS A 46 -22.02 15.79 -6.39
C LYS A 46 -20.98 16.89 -6.69
N ASN A 47 -20.08 16.60 -7.64
CA ASN A 47 -19.10 17.50 -8.27
C ASN A 47 -17.74 17.72 -7.57
N ILE A 48 -17.09 16.67 -7.07
CA ILE A 48 -15.63 16.72 -6.88
C ILE A 48 -14.99 15.45 -7.46
N HIS A 49 -14.23 15.61 -8.55
CA HIS A 49 -13.38 14.57 -9.11
C HIS A 49 -12.23 14.31 -8.13
N LEU A 50 -12.30 13.24 -7.34
CA LEU A 50 -11.22 12.85 -6.42
C LEU A 50 -10.43 11.66 -7.01
N PRO A 51 -9.17 11.86 -7.44
CA PRO A 51 -8.27 10.77 -7.79
C PRO A 51 -7.79 10.08 -6.51
N LEU A 52 -8.19 8.82 -6.34
CA LEU A 52 -7.80 8.01 -5.20
C LEU A 52 -6.30 7.65 -5.26
N GLN A 53 -5.65 7.82 -4.11
CA GLN A 53 -4.41 7.20 -3.61
C GLN A 53 -3.07 7.95 -3.63
N ASN A 54 -2.92 9.13 -4.25
CA ASN A 54 -1.65 9.86 -4.14
C ASN A 54 -1.74 11.26 -3.49
N GLU A 55 -2.95 11.77 -3.22
CA GLU A 55 -3.14 13.09 -2.57
C GLU A 55 -4.11 13.07 -1.36
N GLU A 56 -4.79 11.95 -1.11
CA GLU A 56 -5.68 11.80 0.05
C GLU A 56 -4.90 11.34 1.31
N PRO A 57 -5.22 11.81 2.52
CA PRO A 57 -4.56 11.42 3.78
C PRO A 57 -4.98 10.00 4.23
N PHE A 58 -4.67 9.00 3.41
CA PHE A 58 -5.07 7.60 3.64
C PHE A 58 -4.43 7.04 4.92
N SER A 59 -3.14 7.34 5.13
CA SER A 59 -2.39 6.91 6.31
C SER A 59 -3.02 7.50 7.56
N GLU A 60 -3.24 8.80 7.59
CA GLU A 60 -3.75 9.55 8.75
C GLU A 60 -5.20 9.19 9.06
N ARG A 61 -6.02 8.98 8.02
CA ARG A 61 -7.37 8.44 8.21
C ARG A 61 -7.32 7.05 8.83
N SER A 62 -6.36 6.21 8.45
CA SER A 62 -6.19 4.89 9.04
C SER A 62 -5.71 4.99 10.50
N SER A 63 -4.81 5.91 10.82
CA SER A 63 -4.39 6.20 12.20
C SER A 63 -5.58 6.59 13.08
N TRP A 64 -6.41 7.53 12.62
CA TRP A 64 -7.62 7.94 13.35
C TRP A 64 -8.62 6.80 13.53
N TYR A 65 -8.83 6.00 12.49
CA TYR A 65 -9.69 4.82 12.56
C TYR A 65 -9.22 3.84 13.63
N LEU A 66 -7.92 3.53 13.68
CA LEU A 66 -7.34 2.64 14.68
C LEU A 66 -7.35 3.24 16.08
N TYR A 67 -7.09 4.55 16.21
CA TYR A 67 -7.15 5.28 17.48
C TYR A 67 -8.52 5.15 18.14
N PHE A 68 -9.59 5.47 17.42
CA PHE A 68 -10.94 5.35 17.98
C PHE A 68 -11.33 3.88 18.20
N PHE A 69 -10.95 2.96 17.30
CA PHE A 69 -11.21 1.54 17.49
C PHE A 69 -10.54 0.98 18.76
N GLU A 70 -9.29 1.33 19.02
CA GLU A 70 -8.58 0.92 20.24
C GLU A 70 -9.25 1.48 21.50
N ARG A 71 -9.61 2.77 21.51
CA ARG A 71 -10.30 3.39 22.65
C ARG A 71 -11.67 2.78 22.93
N ILE A 72 -12.42 2.45 21.88
CA ILE A 72 -13.69 1.72 22.03
C ILE A 72 -13.43 0.35 22.66
N CYS A 73 -12.39 -0.37 22.23
CA CYS A 73 -12.01 -1.64 22.84
C CYS A 73 -11.61 -1.49 24.32
N LYS A 74 -10.76 -0.50 24.66
CA LYS A 74 -10.37 -0.19 26.06
C LYS A 74 -11.60 0.01 26.94
N ASN A 75 -12.51 0.89 26.51
CA ASN A 75 -13.74 1.20 27.24
C ASN A 75 -14.68 0.00 27.39
N LEU A 76 -14.78 -0.86 26.36
CA LEU A 76 -15.64 -2.05 26.43
C LEU A 76 -15.08 -3.19 27.29
N LEU A 77 -13.75 -3.26 27.39
CA LEU A 77 -13.05 -4.28 28.16
C LEU A 77 -12.80 -3.85 29.60
N ASP A 78 -13.03 -2.57 29.93
CA ASP A 78 -12.60 -1.95 31.18
C ASP A 78 -11.09 -2.18 31.42
N ASP A 79 -10.32 -2.01 30.34
CA ASP A 79 -8.88 -2.26 30.30
C ASP A 79 -8.16 -1.13 29.55
N ASP A 80 -7.70 -0.13 30.30
CA ASP A 80 -6.94 0.99 29.76
C ASP A 80 -5.57 0.60 29.19
N THR A 81 -5.08 -0.61 29.52
CA THR A 81 -3.80 -1.13 29.03
C THR A 81 -3.93 -1.90 27.71
N PHE A 82 -5.16 -2.14 27.23
CA PHE A 82 -5.40 -2.82 25.97
C PHE A 82 -4.68 -2.13 24.81
N THR A 83 -3.96 -2.88 23.99
CA THR A 83 -3.34 -2.37 22.76
C THR A 83 -3.68 -3.24 21.58
N LEU A 84 -3.95 -2.63 20.43
CA LEU A 84 -4.23 -3.39 19.22
C LEU A 84 -2.99 -4.13 18.71
N PRO A 85 -3.08 -5.43 18.41
CA PRO A 85 -2.01 -6.14 17.73
C PRO A 85 -1.92 -5.69 16.27
N PHE A 86 -0.71 -5.64 15.74
CA PHE A 86 -0.46 -5.47 14.31
C PHE A 86 0.04 -6.78 13.70
N TRP A 87 -0.36 -7.04 12.44
CA TRP A 87 0.17 -8.18 11.69
C TRP A 87 1.50 -7.79 11.04
N GLN A 88 2.63 -8.23 11.62
CA GLN A 88 3.99 -7.91 11.18
C GLN A 88 4.41 -8.67 9.90
N TRP A 89 3.68 -8.47 8.80
CA TRP A 89 3.94 -9.13 7.51
C TRP A 89 5.22 -8.64 6.80
N ASP A 90 5.86 -7.61 7.32
CA ASP A 90 7.16 -7.09 6.87
C ASP A 90 8.36 -7.82 7.48
N ASP A 91 8.14 -8.70 8.46
CA ASP A 91 9.18 -9.57 9.00
C ASP A 91 8.88 -11.04 8.71
N SER A 92 9.92 -11.82 8.42
CA SER A 92 9.81 -13.25 8.12
C SER A 92 9.05 -14.06 9.18
N SER A 93 9.17 -13.69 10.46
CA SER A 93 8.46 -14.34 11.57
C SER A 93 6.95 -14.04 11.59
N GLY A 94 6.52 -12.93 10.97
CA GLY A 94 5.13 -12.47 10.94
C GLY A 94 4.45 -12.59 9.58
N MET A 95 5.08 -13.22 8.57
CA MET A 95 4.47 -13.33 7.22
C MET A 95 3.27 -14.29 7.15
N GLN A 96 3.11 -15.20 8.10
CA GLN A 96 1.92 -16.06 8.17
C GLN A 96 0.75 -15.31 8.82
N ILE A 97 -0.49 -15.65 8.45
CA ILE A 97 -1.66 -15.13 9.16
C ILE A 97 -1.55 -15.52 10.63
N PRO A 98 -1.63 -14.57 11.59
CA PRO A 98 -1.47 -14.88 13.00
C PRO A 98 -2.51 -15.93 13.46
N PRO A 99 -2.11 -16.94 14.25
CA PRO A 99 -2.99 -18.07 14.63
C PRO A 99 -4.33 -17.64 15.23
N MET A 100 -4.35 -16.54 15.99
CA MET A 100 -5.55 -15.95 16.59
C MET A 100 -6.66 -15.62 15.59
N PHE A 101 -6.36 -15.47 14.29
CA PHE A 101 -7.35 -15.22 13.23
C PHE A 101 -7.86 -16.50 12.54
N ASN A 102 -7.28 -17.66 12.87
CA ASN A 102 -7.60 -18.95 12.24
C ASN A 102 -8.31 -19.94 13.18
N GLU A 103 -8.46 -19.61 14.45
CA GLU A 103 -9.15 -20.46 15.43
C GLU A 103 -10.66 -20.20 15.43
N SER A 104 -11.45 -21.14 14.91
CA SER A 104 -12.89 -21.00 14.70
C SER A 104 -13.72 -20.65 15.94
N LYS A 105 -13.18 -20.92 17.14
CA LYS A 105 -13.81 -20.61 18.42
C LYS A 105 -13.59 -19.17 18.87
N LEU A 106 -12.62 -18.46 18.29
CA LEU A 106 -12.31 -17.09 18.68
C LEU A 106 -13.19 -16.09 17.92
N SER A 107 -13.58 -15.01 18.60
CA SER A 107 -14.31 -13.89 17.99
C SER A 107 -13.52 -13.22 16.86
N LEU A 108 -12.20 -13.44 16.81
CA LEU A 108 -11.26 -12.98 15.80
C LEU A 108 -11.31 -13.76 14.48
N TYR A 109 -11.88 -14.95 14.49
CA TYR A 109 -12.01 -15.79 13.31
C TYR A 109 -12.90 -15.17 12.24
N ASN A 110 -12.60 -15.51 10.99
CA ASN A 110 -13.44 -15.21 9.84
C ASN A 110 -13.43 -16.40 8.89
N CYS A 111 -14.58 -17.07 8.76
CA CYS A 111 -14.74 -18.25 7.89
C CYS A 111 -14.61 -17.94 6.40
N PHE A 112 -14.55 -16.66 6.02
CA PHE A 112 -14.43 -16.24 4.64
C PHE A 112 -12.99 -15.99 4.19
N HIS A 113 -11.97 -16.43 4.93
CA HIS A 113 -10.59 -16.42 4.44
C HIS A 113 -10.39 -17.41 3.28
N ASN A 114 -9.48 -17.12 2.35
CA ASN A 114 -9.09 -18.08 1.33
C ASN A 114 -8.34 -19.25 2.00
N PRO A 115 -8.84 -20.49 1.97
CA PRO A 115 -8.20 -21.62 2.62
C PRO A 115 -6.78 -21.88 2.13
N LYS A 116 -6.48 -21.52 0.86
CA LYS A 116 -5.15 -21.68 0.25
C LYS A 116 -4.09 -20.73 0.82
N HIS A 117 -4.51 -19.68 1.53
CA HIS A 117 -3.63 -18.65 2.10
C HIS A 117 -3.52 -18.76 3.62
N LEU A 118 -4.12 -19.78 4.22
CA LEU A 118 -3.97 -20.06 5.65
C LEU A 118 -2.57 -20.62 5.95
N PRO A 119 -2.08 -20.50 7.21
CA PRO A 119 -0.82 -21.10 7.63
C PRO A 119 -0.78 -22.61 7.25
N PRO A 120 0.39 -23.13 6.82
CA PRO A 120 1.73 -22.54 6.91
C PRO A 120 2.09 -21.59 5.74
N LYS A 121 1.14 -21.22 4.86
CA LYS A 121 1.42 -20.30 3.75
C LYS A 121 1.80 -18.92 4.27
N VAL A 122 2.89 -18.37 3.74
CA VAL A 122 3.29 -16.97 3.97
C VAL A 122 2.56 -16.04 3.00
N VAL A 123 2.29 -14.81 3.45
CA VAL A 123 1.66 -13.76 2.64
C VAL A 123 2.53 -13.41 1.43
N ASP A 124 1.90 -13.30 0.27
CA ASP A 124 2.53 -12.79 -0.94
C ASP A 124 2.21 -11.29 -1.08
N LEU A 125 3.18 -10.43 -0.76
CA LEU A 125 3.02 -8.97 -0.85
C LEU A 125 2.90 -8.47 -2.29
N ALA A 126 3.32 -9.27 -3.27
CA ALA A 126 3.20 -9.00 -4.70
C ALA A 126 2.02 -9.74 -5.35
N TYR A 127 1.13 -10.33 -4.55
CA TYR A 127 0.04 -11.20 -4.99
C TYR A 127 -0.82 -10.57 -6.09
N LYS A 128 -0.88 -11.19 -7.28
CA LYS A 128 -1.51 -10.60 -8.47
C LYS A 128 -3.04 -10.68 -8.49
N GLY A 129 -3.67 -11.38 -7.55
CA GLY A 129 -5.12 -11.52 -7.55
C GLY A 129 -5.62 -12.49 -8.61
N THR A 130 -4.98 -13.64 -8.75
CA THR A 130 -5.38 -14.67 -9.74
C THR A 130 -6.61 -15.47 -9.31
N GLU A 131 -7.06 -15.33 -8.06
CA GLU A 131 -8.22 -16.06 -7.55
C GLU A 131 -9.50 -15.21 -7.60
N SER A 132 -10.61 -15.84 -7.95
CA SER A 132 -11.93 -15.22 -8.13
C SER A 132 -12.56 -14.72 -6.83
N GLN A 133 -12.05 -15.14 -5.67
CA GLN A 133 -12.55 -14.75 -4.36
C GLN A 133 -11.52 -13.93 -3.57
N ILE A 134 -11.48 -12.61 -3.82
CA ILE A 134 -10.80 -11.68 -2.90
C ILE A 134 -11.71 -11.49 -1.69
N ARG A 135 -11.58 -12.36 -0.69
CA ARG A 135 -12.31 -12.23 0.57
C ARG A 135 -11.37 -11.76 1.66
N ARG A 136 -11.79 -10.67 2.33
CA ARG A 136 -10.90 -9.78 3.07
C ARG A 136 -10.60 -10.34 4.46
N LEU A 137 -9.32 -10.38 4.81
CA LEU A 137 -8.88 -10.44 6.21
C LEU A 137 -9.49 -9.26 6.98
N ARG A 138 -9.72 -9.45 8.28
CA ARG A 138 -10.16 -8.40 9.20
C ARG A 138 -9.24 -7.17 9.07
N PRO A 139 -9.76 -5.98 8.74
CA PRO A 139 -8.93 -4.83 8.35
C PRO A 139 -7.95 -4.35 9.43
N HIS A 140 -8.34 -4.38 10.71
CA HIS A 140 -7.65 -3.66 11.78
C HIS A 140 -6.17 -4.06 11.94
N ALA A 141 -5.84 -5.35 12.12
CA ALA A 141 -4.46 -5.78 12.33
C ALA A 141 -3.55 -5.53 11.09
N ARG A 142 -4.12 -5.59 9.89
CA ARG A 142 -3.41 -5.23 8.65
C ARG A 142 -3.17 -3.72 8.58
N HIS A 143 -4.21 -2.92 8.83
CA HIS A 143 -4.10 -1.46 8.85
C HIS A 143 -3.17 -0.98 9.95
N ALA A 144 -3.10 -1.66 11.10
CA ALA A 144 -2.16 -1.34 12.17
C ALA A 144 -0.70 -1.50 11.72
N ASN A 145 -0.37 -2.51 10.90
CA ASN A 145 0.98 -2.58 10.35
C ASN A 145 1.22 -1.55 9.23
N VAL A 146 0.18 -1.12 8.51
CA VAL A 146 0.28 0.01 7.55
C VAL A 146 0.55 1.33 8.29
N ASP A 147 -0.13 1.57 9.41
CA ASP A 147 0.13 2.70 10.29
C ASP A 147 1.57 2.64 10.84
N ARG A 148 2.03 1.44 11.24
CA ARG A 148 3.44 1.20 11.59
C ARG A 148 4.42 1.50 10.45
N MET A 149 4.05 1.29 9.18
CA MET A 149 4.92 1.67 8.05
C MET A 149 5.13 3.19 8.00
N TRP A 150 4.10 3.98 8.31
CA TRP A 150 4.23 5.43 8.43
C TRP A 150 5.14 5.83 9.60
N TYR A 151 5.00 5.16 10.74
CA TYR A 151 5.93 5.30 11.87
C TYR A 151 7.39 5.02 11.47
N ILE A 152 7.65 3.93 10.74
CA ILE A 152 9.00 3.58 10.26
C ILE A 152 9.51 4.65 9.28
N TYR A 153 8.68 5.08 8.33
CA TYR A 153 9.02 6.12 7.36
C TYR A 153 9.53 7.40 8.04
N ASN A 154 8.82 7.87 9.07
CA ASN A 154 9.19 9.08 9.80
C ASN A 154 10.33 8.86 10.79
N LYS A 155 10.19 7.87 11.68
CA LYS A 155 11.08 7.72 12.85
C LYS A 155 12.37 6.98 12.52
N VAL A 156 12.32 5.95 11.68
CA VAL A 156 13.47 5.08 11.35
C VAL A 156 14.19 5.61 10.11
N LEU A 157 13.44 5.88 9.02
CA LEU A 157 14.02 6.38 7.76
C LEU A 157 14.26 7.89 7.75
N LYS A 158 13.86 8.62 8.80
CA LYS A 158 14.05 10.07 8.97
C LYS A 158 13.49 10.88 7.79
N ARG A 159 12.40 10.40 7.18
CA ARG A 159 11.69 11.11 6.13
C ARG A 159 10.71 12.11 6.75
N LYS A 160 10.36 13.14 5.99
CA LYS A 160 9.46 14.21 6.44
C LYS A 160 8.03 13.90 6.05
N ASN A 161 7.10 14.34 6.89
CA ASN A 161 5.67 14.35 6.58
C ASN A 161 5.37 15.39 5.48
N ILE A 162 4.17 15.28 4.93
CA ILE A 162 3.61 16.31 4.05
C ILE A 162 3.23 17.52 4.93
N GLU A 163 3.69 18.70 4.55
CA GLU A 163 3.50 19.94 5.32
C GLU A 163 2.54 20.94 4.66
N THR A 164 1.90 20.55 3.55
CA THR A 164 0.95 21.44 2.86
C THR A 164 -0.27 21.70 3.73
N GLN A 165 -0.71 22.97 3.76
CA GLN A 165 -1.78 23.39 4.64
C GLN A 165 -3.11 22.70 4.31
N ASP A 166 -3.39 22.46 3.03
CA ASP A 166 -4.59 21.75 2.58
C ASP A 166 -4.63 20.30 3.07
N TRP A 167 -3.47 19.63 3.07
CA TRP A 167 -3.34 18.27 3.58
C TRP A 167 -3.51 18.24 5.10
N LEU A 168 -2.81 19.11 5.83
CA LEU A 168 -2.88 19.21 7.29
C LEU A 168 -4.29 19.55 7.80
N ASN A 169 -5.02 20.41 7.08
CA ASN A 169 -6.37 20.85 7.42
C ASN A 169 -7.46 19.86 6.99
N SER A 170 -7.12 18.81 6.25
CA SER A 170 -8.08 17.76 5.90
C SER A 170 -8.64 17.13 7.18
N SER A 171 -9.95 16.92 7.21
CA SER A 171 -10.65 16.47 8.43
C SER A 171 -11.55 15.28 8.18
N PHE A 172 -11.73 14.48 9.23
CA PHE A 172 -12.58 13.30 9.25
C PHE A 172 -13.53 13.36 10.44
N ILE A 173 -14.61 12.59 10.39
CA ILE A 173 -15.54 12.43 11.51
C ILE A 173 -15.57 10.96 11.90
N PHE A 174 -15.33 10.68 13.17
CA PHE A 174 -15.40 9.34 13.77
C PHE A 174 -16.24 9.38 15.04
N PHE A 175 -16.80 8.23 15.45
CA PHE A 175 -17.43 8.09 16.75
C PHE A 175 -16.41 7.68 17.80
N ASN A 176 -16.41 8.34 18.95
CA ASN A 176 -15.57 7.96 20.09
C ASN A 176 -16.22 6.87 20.98
N GLU A 177 -15.53 6.49 22.06
CA GLU A 177 -15.98 5.49 23.04
C GLU A 177 -17.32 5.83 23.72
N ALA A 178 -17.71 7.11 23.73
CA ALA A 178 -18.99 7.60 24.24
C ALA A 178 -20.08 7.68 23.16
N ALA A 179 -19.85 7.09 21.97
CA ALA A 179 -20.73 7.16 20.81
C ALA A 179 -21.05 8.60 20.36
N ARG A 180 -20.13 9.54 20.57
CA ARG A 180 -20.26 10.93 20.10
C ARG A 180 -19.43 11.16 18.84
N PRO A 181 -19.97 11.90 17.85
CA PRO A 181 -19.19 12.26 16.67
C PRO A 181 -18.09 13.27 17.06
N VAL A 182 -16.87 12.97 16.66
CA VAL A 182 -15.69 13.80 16.87
C VAL A 182 -15.08 14.12 15.50
N ARG A 183 -14.87 15.40 15.24
CA ARG A 183 -14.09 15.86 14.09
C ARG A 183 -12.61 15.86 14.46
N VAL A 184 -11.78 15.29 13.61
CA VAL A 184 -10.33 15.21 13.77
C VAL A 184 -9.63 15.70 12.51
N THR A 185 -8.41 16.20 12.63
CA THR A 185 -7.62 16.68 11.49
C THR A 185 -6.40 15.81 11.26
N VAL A 186 -5.86 15.87 10.03
CA VAL A 186 -4.60 15.21 9.66
C VAL A 186 -3.45 15.72 10.52
N LYS A 187 -3.38 17.04 10.75
CA LYS A 187 -2.36 17.68 11.60
C LYS A 187 -2.22 17.00 12.96
N ASP A 188 -3.36 16.70 13.59
CA ASP A 188 -3.43 16.13 14.95
C ASP A 188 -2.96 14.65 15.02
N SER A 189 -2.89 13.95 13.87
CA SER A 189 -2.39 12.57 13.78
C SER A 189 -0.94 12.44 13.31
N THR A 190 -0.28 13.54 12.93
CA THR A 190 1.11 13.49 12.42
C THR A 190 2.14 13.06 13.48
N ASN A 191 1.78 13.12 14.76
CA ASN A 191 2.61 12.70 15.87
C ASN A 191 1.88 11.61 16.69
N LEU A 192 2.35 10.36 16.63
CA LEU A 192 1.70 9.26 17.36
C LEU A 192 1.75 9.45 18.90
N ALA A 193 2.75 10.19 19.41
CA ALA A 193 2.84 10.48 20.84
C ALA A 193 1.66 11.32 21.33
N THR A 194 1.12 12.23 20.50
CA THR A 194 -0.08 13.01 20.86
C THR A 194 -1.35 12.17 20.86
N LEU A 195 -1.35 11.04 20.13
CA LEU A 195 -2.44 10.06 20.14
C LEU A 195 -2.28 9.02 21.28
N GLY A 196 -1.18 9.05 22.03
CA GLY A 196 -0.97 8.20 23.20
C GLY A 196 -0.66 6.73 22.87
N TYR A 197 -0.18 6.43 21.66
CA TYR A 197 0.29 5.09 21.29
C TYR A 197 1.61 5.14 20.52
N THR A 198 2.29 4.00 20.45
CA THR A 198 3.54 3.85 19.69
C THR A 198 3.71 2.41 19.21
N TYR A 199 4.72 2.17 18.38
CA TYR A 199 5.12 0.84 17.94
C TYR A 199 6.48 0.44 18.55
N PRO A 200 6.72 -0.86 18.76
CA PRO A 200 8.05 -1.34 19.16
C PRO A 200 9.13 -0.91 18.17
N ASP A 201 10.27 -0.47 18.70
CA ASP A 201 11.45 -0.05 17.95
C ASP A 201 12.24 -1.26 17.42
N LEU A 202 11.64 -1.94 16.44
CA LEU A 202 12.26 -3.07 15.75
C LEU A 202 12.89 -2.57 14.45
N GLN A 203 14.19 -2.84 14.28
CA GLN A 203 14.88 -2.59 13.01
C GLN A 203 14.31 -3.54 11.94
N PRO A 204 13.69 -3.02 10.87
CA PRO A 204 13.13 -3.88 9.84
C PRO A 204 14.23 -4.59 9.06
N SER A 205 14.13 -5.92 8.93
CA SER A 205 15.10 -6.75 8.21
C SER A 205 15.20 -6.42 6.73
N TRP A 206 14.15 -5.85 6.13
CA TRP A 206 14.11 -5.45 4.73
C TRP A 206 14.91 -4.19 4.39
N LEU A 207 15.43 -3.45 5.39
CA LEU A 207 16.27 -2.26 5.13
C LEU A 207 17.55 -2.59 4.36
N THR A 208 18.04 -3.83 4.48
CA THR A 208 19.22 -4.32 3.76
C THR A 208 18.88 -5.10 2.48
N CYS A 209 17.59 -5.29 2.18
CA CYS A 209 17.12 -6.10 1.06
C CYS A 209 16.98 -5.26 -0.21
N LYS A 210 18.10 -4.77 -0.75
CA LYS A 210 18.10 -4.06 -2.03
C LYS A 210 17.86 -5.00 -3.20
N PRO A 211 17.01 -4.63 -4.18
CA PRO A 211 16.90 -5.37 -5.44
C PRO A 211 18.24 -5.41 -6.17
N THR A 212 18.55 -6.52 -6.82
CA THR A 212 19.78 -6.66 -7.61
C THR A 212 19.49 -6.72 -9.09
N ALA A 213 20.41 -6.26 -9.93
CA ALA A 213 20.32 -6.46 -11.37
C ALA A 213 20.20 -7.96 -11.71
N ARG A 214 19.41 -8.29 -12.73
CA ARG A 214 19.33 -9.66 -13.26
C ARG A 214 20.43 -9.92 -14.28
N ARG A 215 20.83 -8.91 -15.05
CA ARG A 215 21.90 -9.01 -16.06
C ARG A 215 23.11 -8.19 -15.63
N ASN A 216 24.31 -8.71 -15.91
CA ASN A 216 25.55 -7.95 -15.83
C ASN A 216 25.83 -7.34 -17.22
N GLY A 217 26.10 -6.04 -17.30
CA GLY A 217 26.46 -5.36 -18.55
C GLY A 217 25.28 -5.16 -19.50
N LEU A 218 24.38 -4.24 -19.13
CA LEU A 218 23.20 -3.90 -19.93
C LEU A 218 23.61 -3.21 -21.23
N ASN A 219 23.16 -3.72 -22.38
CA ASN A 219 23.32 -3.07 -23.69
C ASN A 219 21.94 -2.64 -24.20
N LEU A 220 21.63 -1.35 -24.00
CA LEU A 220 20.31 -0.82 -24.34
C LEU A 220 20.03 -0.86 -25.85
N THR A 221 21.00 -0.57 -26.71
CA THR A 221 20.77 -0.55 -28.17
C THR A 221 20.35 -1.92 -28.70
N LYS A 222 20.92 -3.00 -28.15
CA LYS A 222 20.48 -4.37 -28.45
C LYS A 222 19.10 -4.67 -27.87
N LEU A 223 18.84 -4.22 -26.64
CA LEU A 223 17.60 -4.50 -25.91
C LEU A 223 16.39 -3.77 -26.52
N SER A 224 16.59 -2.53 -26.96
CA SER A 224 15.55 -1.66 -27.51
C SER A 224 15.50 -1.65 -29.03
N PHE A 225 16.25 -2.54 -29.71
CA PHE A 225 16.44 -2.50 -31.17
C PHE A 225 15.12 -2.46 -31.96
N ASN A 226 14.11 -3.23 -31.50
CA ASN A 226 12.79 -3.30 -32.12
C ASN A 226 11.69 -2.57 -31.32
N ALA A 227 12.06 -1.82 -30.28
CA ALA A 227 11.10 -1.16 -29.42
C ALA A 227 10.71 0.21 -30.01
N PRO A 228 9.41 0.48 -30.24
CA PRO A 228 8.95 1.78 -30.72
C PRO A 228 9.14 2.87 -29.65
N LYS A 229 9.07 4.13 -30.06
CA LYS A 229 9.07 5.25 -29.10
C LYS A 229 7.73 5.32 -28.36
N ALA A 230 7.74 5.80 -27.11
CA ALA A 230 6.53 5.99 -26.31
C ALA A 230 5.46 6.84 -27.04
N SER A 231 5.87 7.87 -27.77
CA SER A 231 4.99 8.76 -28.54
C SER A 231 4.32 8.10 -29.75
N GLU A 232 4.87 6.99 -30.25
CA GLU A 232 4.32 6.26 -31.40
C GLU A 232 3.23 5.26 -30.98
N VAL A 233 3.24 4.83 -29.72
CA VAL A 233 2.33 3.80 -29.20
C VAL A 233 1.30 4.32 -28.22
N LEU A 234 1.51 5.48 -27.58
CA LEU A 234 0.59 6.06 -26.60
C LEU A 234 -0.30 7.13 -27.24
N PRO A 235 -1.59 7.22 -26.87
CA PRO A 235 -2.29 6.39 -25.88
C PRO A 235 -2.67 5.00 -26.43
N MET A 236 -2.68 3.97 -25.57
CA MET A 236 -3.07 2.60 -25.96
C MET A 236 -3.81 1.82 -24.88
N LYS A 237 -4.57 0.81 -25.31
CA LYS A 237 -5.13 -0.23 -24.43
C LYS A 237 -4.10 -1.31 -24.13
N LEU A 238 -3.79 -1.52 -22.86
CA LEU A 238 -2.82 -2.51 -22.40
C LEU A 238 -3.46 -3.90 -22.30
N GLU A 239 -3.55 -4.58 -23.44
CA GLU A 239 -4.13 -5.94 -23.54
C GLU A 239 -3.06 -7.04 -23.53
N LYS A 240 -1.86 -6.72 -24.03
CA LYS A 240 -0.71 -7.61 -24.09
C LYS A 240 0.56 -6.90 -23.60
N PRO A 241 1.62 -7.64 -23.24
CA PRO A 241 2.89 -7.03 -22.89
C PRO A 241 3.40 -6.13 -24.02
N ILE A 242 3.92 -4.97 -23.66
CA ILE A 242 4.53 -4.03 -24.61
C ILE A 242 5.77 -3.40 -24.00
N SER A 243 6.79 -3.19 -24.83
CA SER A 243 8.01 -2.47 -24.49
C SER A 243 8.16 -1.28 -25.42
N PHE A 244 8.51 -0.12 -24.88
CA PHE A 244 8.75 1.10 -25.64
C PHE A 244 9.84 1.94 -25.01
N VAL A 245 10.51 2.76 -25.83
CA VAL A 245 11.61 3.62 -25.40
C VAL A 245 11.06 4.95 -24.86
N VAL A 246 11.58 5.37 -23.70
CA VAL A 246 11.29 6.67 -23.09
C VAL A 246 12.58 7.45 -22.95
N GLU A 247 12.62 8.65 -23.53
CA GLU A 247 13.76 9.56 -23.44
C GLU A 247 13.88 10.14 -22.02
N ARG A 248 15.10 10.20 -21.50
CA ARG A 248 15.38 10.77 -20.18
C ARG A 248 15.67 12.27 -20.32
N PRO A 249 15.27 13.12 -19.36
CA PRO A 249 15.58 14.53 -19.43
C PRO A 249 17.07 14.83 -19.27
N LYS A 250 17.80 14.00 -18.51
CA LYS A 250 19.23 14.15 -18.26
C LYS A 250 19.85 12.80 -17.86
N LYS A 251 20.97 12.46 -18.51
CA LYS A 251 21.85 11.34 -18.14
C LYS A 251 22.98 11.78 -17.21
N ALA A 252 23.65 10.82 -16.58
CA ALA A 252 24.85 10.97 -15.76
C ALA A 252 24.73 12.12 -14.74
N ARG A 253 23.65 12.09 -13.96
CA ARG A 253 23.38 13.13 -12.95
C ARG A 253 24.44 13.10 -11.86
N SER A 254 24.85 14.27 -11.38
CA SER A 254 25.81 14.35 -10.28
C SER A 254 25.21 13.83 -8.98
N GLY A 255 26.06 13.48 -8.00
CA GLY A 255 25.60 13.06 -6.67
C GLY A 255 24.73 14.11 -5.98
N GLN A 256 25.05 15.40 -6.16
CA GLN A 256 24.26 16.51 -5.63
C GLN A 256 22.87 16.56 -6.28
N GLU A 257 22.79 16.45 -7.62
CA GLU A 257 21.51 16.47 -8.32
C GLU A 257 20.61 15.33 -7.84
N LYS A 258 21.17 14.11 -7.72
CA LYS A 258 20.44 12.94 -7.21
C LYS A 258 19.99 13.10 -5.76
N ALA A 259 20.72 13.88 -4.95
CA ALA A 259 20.33 14.19 -3.57
C ALA A 259 19.20 15.23 -3.50
N GLU A 260 19.16 16.19 -4.43
CA GLU A 260 18.15 17.26 -4.47
C GLU A 260 16.82 16.82 -5.10
N ALA A 261 16.86 15.96 -6.13
CA ALA A 261 15.65 15.51 -6.83
C ALA A 261 15.70 14.04 -7.24
N GLU A 262 14.59 13.34 -7.08
CA GLU A 262 14.38 11.97 -7.55
C GLU A 262 14.00 11.97 -9.03
N GLU A 263 14.62 11.10 -9.83
CA GLU A 263 14.16 10.79 -11.18
C GLU A 263 12.98 9.82 -11.10
N VAL A 264 11.82 10.21 -11.63
CA VAL A 264 10.56 9.48 -11.44
C VAL A 264 9.96 9.10 -12.78
N LEU A 265 9.76 7.81 -13.03
CA LEU A 265 8.92 7.34 -14.14
C LEU A 265 7.44 7.51 -13.79
N LYS A 266 6.73 8.38 -14.50
CA LYS A 266 5.31 8.66 -14.28
C LYS A 266 4.47 8.19 -15.46
N ILE A 267 3.62 7.20 -15.20
CA ILE A 267 2.60 6.68 -16.12
C ILE A 267 1.31 7.46 -15.88
N LYS A 268 0.88 8.23 -16.87
CA LYS A 268 -0.26 9.15 -16.83
C LYS A 268 -1.48 8.57 -17.55
N GLY A 269 -2.66 9.07 -17.16
CA GLY A 269 -3.91 8.76 -17.84
C GLY A 269 -4.23 7.26 -17.80
N ILE A 270 -4.00 6.60 -16.66
CA ILE A 270 -4.35 5.19 -16.48
C ILE A 270 -5.86 5.12 -16.29
N GLU A 271 -6.60 4.82 -17.36
CA GLU A 271 -8.04 4.68 -17.33
C GLU A 271 -8.47 3.23 -17.13
N PHE A 272 -9.43 3.02 -16.24
CA PHE A 272 -9.95 1.69 -15.90
C PHE A 272 -11.41 1.76 -15.43
N ASP A 273 -12.12 0.62 -15.47
CA ASP A 273 -13.45 0.48 -14.86
C ASP A 273 -13.32 0.26 -13.34
N LYS A 274 -13.95 1.11 -12.54
CA LYS A 274 -14.01 0.98 -11.08
C LYS A 274 -14.65 -0.34 -10.61
N GLY A 275 -15.51 -0.96 -11.41
CA GLY A 275 -16.10 -2.26 -11.12
C GLY A 275 -15.12 -3.42 -11.19
N GLU A 276 -13.95 -3.21 -11.81
CA GLU A 276 -12.96 -4.26 -12.04
C GLU A 276 -11.69 -4.06 -11.22
N THR A 277 -11.02 -5.18 -10.93
CA THR A 277 -9.67 -5.14 -10.36
C THR A 277 -8.67 -5.13 -11.51
N VAL A 278 -7.89 -4.07 -11.61
CA VAL A 278 -6.87 -3.91 -12.65
C VAL A 278 -5.46 -4.02 -12.06
N VAL A 279 -4.60 -4.78 -12.74
CA VAL A 279 -3.22 -5.04 -12.32
C VAL A 279 -2.33 -5.11 -13.55
N PHE A 280 -1.25 -4.33 -13.54
CA PHE A 280 -0.15 -4.47 -14.51
C PHE A 280 1.19 -4.23 -13.83
N ASP A 281 2.22 -4.93 -14.30
CA ASP A 281 3.59 -4.77 -13.83
C ASP A 281 4.34 -3.76 -14.70
N VAL A 282 5.29 -3.07 -14.07
CA VAL A 282 6.15 -2.08 -14.74
C VAL A 282 7.59 -2.54 -14.55
N PHE A 283 8.31 -2.61 -15.66
CA PHE A 283 9.73 -2.93 -15.68
C PHE A 283 10.52 -1.85 -16.40
N VAL A 284 11.78 -1.69 -16.00
CA VAL A 284 12.77 -0.84 -16.65
C VAL A 284 13.90 -1.70 -17.19
N ASN A 285 14.33 -1.41 -18.41
CA ASN A 285 15.44 -2.07 -19.10
C ASN A 285 15.34 -3.61 -19.10
N GLU A 286 14.14 -4.13 -19.31
CA GLU A 286 13.87 -5.56 -19.38
C GLU A 286 12.87 -5.89 -20.50
N ASP A 287 13.30 -6.73 -21.44
CA ASP A 287 12.49 -7.27 -22.55
C ASP A 287 11.88 -8.63 -22.22
N ASN A 288 12.54 -9.44 -21.37
CA ASN A 288 12.06 -10.72 -20.90
C ASN A 288 11.74 -10.65 -19.40
N THR A 289 10.46 -10.40 -19.12
CA THR A 289 9.96 -10.19 -17.75
C THR A 289 9.65 -11.49 -17.00
N SER A 290 9.62 -12.63 -17.68
CA SER A 290 9.32 -13.94 -17.09
C SER A 290 10.23 -14.34 -15.91
N PRO A 291 11.57 -14.16 -15.99
CA PRO A 291 12.48 -14.43 -14.87
C PRO A 291 12.49 -13.33 -13.79
N CYS A 292 11.80 -12.20 -14.00
CA CYS A 292 11.84 -11.09 -13.06
C CYS A 292 10.84 -11.30 -11.91
N ASN A 293 11.35 -11.16 -10.69
CA ASN A 293 10.56 -11.14 -9.47
C ASN A 293 10.73 -9.76 -8.79
N PRO A 294 9.96 -9.44 -7.74
CA PRO A 294 10.03 -8.15 -7.05
C PRO A 294 11.40 -7.81 -6.44
N CYS A 295 12.32 -8.76 -6.34
CA CYS A 295 13.68 -8.56 -5.83
C CYS A 295 14.70 -8.23 -6.94
N LYS A 296 14.23 -7.99 -8.18
CA LYS A 296 15.08 -7.59 -9.31
C LYS A 296 14.96 -6.10 -9.57
N ALA A 297 16.10 -5.44 -9.78
CA ALA A 297 16.17 -3.99 -9.98
C ALA A 297 15.39 -3.52 -11.20
N GLU A 298 15.26 -4.38 -12.21
CA GLU A 298 14.42 -4.16 -13.38
C GLU A 298 12.92 -4.06 -13.03
N SER A 299 12.48 -4.61 -11.90
CA SER A 299 11.07 -4.61 -11.49
C SER A 299 10.72 -3.37 -10.66
N LEU A 300 9.97 -2.43 -11.26
CA LEU A 300 9.44 -1.25 -10.58
C LEU A 300 8.11 -1.55 -9.85
N GLY A 301 7.76 -2.82 -9.67
CA GLY A 301 6.55 -3.29 -9.00
C GLY A 301 5.26 -3.15 -9.84
N SER A 302 4.13 -3.40 -9.18
CA SER A 302 2.80 -3.45 -9.84
C SER A 302 1.93 -2.24 -9.56
N SER A 303 1.21 -1.81 -10.59
CA SER A 303 0.06 -0.92 -10.41
C SER A 303 -1.12 -1.81 -10.08
N ARG A 304 -1.83 -1.51 -9.00
CA ARG A 304 -2.99 -2.30 -8.58
C ARG A 304 -4.10 -1.37 -8.13
N THR A 305 -5.22 -1.48 -8.82
CA THR A 305 -6.47 -0.88 -8.36
C THR A 305 -7.48 -1.97 -8.10
N LEU A 306 -7.99 -2.03 -6.87
CA LEU A 306 -9.04 -2.96 -6.49
C LEU A 306 -10.40 -2.45 -6.97
N ALA A 307 -11.29 -3.37 -7.34
CA ALA A 307 -12.67 -3.03 -7.67
C ALA A 307 -13.33 -2.26 -6.51
N HIS A 308 -13.87 -1.08 -6.81
CA HIS A 308 -14.55 -0.21 -5.87
C HIS A 308 -15.69 0.57 -6.52
N GLY A 309 -16.93 0.18 -6.24
CA GLY A 309 -18.13 0.86 -6.76
C GLY A 309 -18.65 0.22 -8.04
N HIS A 310 -19.49 0.95 -8.78
CA HIS A 310 -20.21 0.44 -9.95
C HIS A 310 -19.74 1.13 -11.23
N GLY A 311 -19.29 0.34 -12.23
CA GLY A 311 -19.31 0.58 -13.68
C GLY A 311 -18.89 1.94 -14.25
N LYS A 312 -18.21 2.80 -13.48
CA LYS A 312 -17.76 4.12 -13.90
C LYS A 312 -16.27 4.06 -14.20
N LYS A 313 -15.87 4.68 -15.31
CA LYS A 313 -14.46 4.90 -15.62
C LYS A 313 -13.82 5.81 -14.57
N SER A 314 -12.57 5.51 -14.24
CA SER A 314 -11.70 6.36 -13.42
C SER A 314 -10.37 6.50 -14.11
N THR A 315 -9.72 7.63 -13.88
CA THR A 315 -8.38 7.90 -14.36
C THR A 315 -7.46 8.11 -13.16
N THR A 316 -6.27 7.53 -13.20
CA THR A 316 -5.22 7.72 -12.19
C THR A 316 -3.84 7.82 -12.85
N SER A 317 -2.80 8.00 -12.03
CA SER A 317 -1.41 7.95 -12.47
C SER A 317 -0.59 7.08 -11.52
N ARG A 318 0.55 6.59 -12.00
CA ARG A 318 1.50 5.83 -11.20
C ARG A 318 2.89 6.43 -11.35
N SER A 319 3.55 6.67 -10.22
CA SER A 319 4.91 7.18 -10.16
C SER A 319 5.84 6.12 -9.56
N CYS A 320 6.98 5.88 -10.20
CA CYS A 320 8.03 4.99 -9.72
C CYS A 320 9.33 5.77 -9.63
N ALA A 321 9.97 5.82 -8.47
CA ALA A 321 11.35 6.29 -8.35
C ALA A 321 12.27 5.32 -9.11
N ILE A 322 13.14 5.84 -9.97
CA ILE A 322 14.01 5.01 -10.81
C ILE A 322 15.50 5.24 -10.57
N SER A 323 15.92 6.23 -9.76
CA SER A 323 17.35 6.56 -9.63
C SER A 323 18.19 5.37 -9.12
N GLU A 324 17.71 4.67 -8.08
CA GLU A 324 18.40 3.49 -7.53
C GLU A 324 18.42 2.32 -8.52
N ALA A 325 17.33 2.11 -9.26
CA ALA A 325 17.28 1.07 -10.28
C ALA A 325 18.25 1.36 -11.43
N LEU A 326 18.36 2.61 -11.89
CA LEU A 326 19.29 2.97 -12.96
C LEU A 326 20.76 2.84 -12.53
N GLU A 327 21.07 3.15 -11.28
CA GLU A 327 22.41 2.95 -10.71
C GLU A 327 22.78 1.46 -10.66
N GLU A 328 21.90 0.63 -10.09
CA GLU A 328 22.11 -0.82 -9.98
C GLU A 328 22.22 -1.50 -11.36
N LEU A 329 21.49 -1.00 -12.36
CA LEU A 329 21.53 -1.54 -13.73
C LEU A 329 22.70 -1.01 -14.57
N GLY A 330 23.49 -0.06 -14.04
CA GLY A 330 24.55 0.62 -14.80
C GLY A 330 24.00 1.40 -16.01
N ALA A 331 22.83 2.01 -15.86
CA ALA A 331 22.10 2.70 -16.92
C ALA A 331 22.05 4.23 -16.71
N ASP A 332 22.85 4.78 -15.80
CA ASP A 332 22.82 6.20 -15.46
C ASP A 332 23.28 7.09 -16.62
N ASP A 333 24.17 6.59 -17.48
CA ASP A 333 24.71 7.29 -18.65
C ASP A 333 23.83 7.13 -19.92
N PHE A 334 22.70 6.42 -19.84
CA PHE A 334 21.84 6.22 -21.00
C PHE A 334 20.94 7.43 -21.24
N ASP A 335 20.80 7.85 -22.50
CA ASP A 335 19.89 8.95 -22.90
C ASP A 335 18.40 8.56 -22.86
N SER A 336 18.12 7.25 -22.82
CA SER A 336 16.77 6.72 -22.78
C SER A 336 16.73 5.43 -21.97
N ILE A 337 15.51 4.97 -21.66
CA ILE A 337 15.27 3.69 -21.00
C ILE A 337 14.22 2.91 -21.77
N LEU A 338 14.28 1.58 -21.66
CA LEU A 338 13.21 0.72 -22.13
C LEU A 338 12.19 0.53 -21.00
N VAL A 339 10.94 0.90 -21.23
CA VAL A 339 9.86 0.64 -20.28
C VAL A 339 9.01 -0.51 -20.81
N THR A 340 8.81 -1.53 -19.97
CA THR A 340 7.98 -2.69 -20.32
C THR A 340 6.78 -2.76 -19.38
N LEU A 341 5.58 -2.76 -19.97
CA LEU A 341 4.31 -2.88 -19.26
C LEU A 341 3.72 -4.27 -19.51
N VAL A 342 3.37 -4.98 -18.44
CA VAL A 342 2.84 -6.34 -18.52
C VAL A 342 1.46 -6.40 -17.86
N PRO A 343 0.35 -6.50 -18.62
CA PRO A 343 -0.96 -6.65 -18.03
C PRO A 343 -1.07 -8.01 -17.32
N ARG A 344 -1.68 -8.02 -16.13
CA ARG A 344 -1.89 -9.22 -15.31
C ARG A 344 -3.35 -9.51 -15.06
N ARG A 345 -4.18 -8.47 -14.87
CA ARG A 345 -5.62 -8.60 -14.63
C ARG A 345 -6.34 -7.34 -15.07
N GLY A 346 -7.49 -7.51 -15.72
CA GLY A 346 -8.30 -6.41 -16.26
C GLY A 346 -7.59 -5.66 -17.39
N VAL A 347 -8.32 -4.76 -18.04
CA VAL A 347 -7.80 -3.94 -19.15
C VAL A 347 -7.74 -2.49 -18.70
N VAL A 348 -6.62 -1.84 -19.01
CA VAL A 348 -6.42 -0.41 -18.76
C VAL A 348 -6.05 0.32 -20.05
N THR A 349 -6.43 1.59 -20.16
CA THR A 349 -5.88 2.48 -21.18
C THR A 349 -4.77 3.30 -20.55
N ILE A 350 -3.61 3.39 -21.20
CA ILE A 350 -2.49 4.21 -20.76
C ILE A 350 -2.46 5.45 -21.63
N GLY A 351 -2.61 6.63 -21.02
CA GLY A 351 -2.65 7.91 -21.71
C GLY A 351 -1.28 8.44 -22.12
N GLY A 352 -0.25 8.24 -21.28
CA GLY A 352 1.09 8.76 -21.57
C GLY A 352 2.13 8.34 -20.53
N VAL A 353 3.40 8.61 -20.82
CA VAL A 353 4.53 8.39 -19.92
C VAL A 353 5.45 9.61 -19.96
N GLU A 354 6.00 9.98 -18.81
CA GLU A 354 7.02 11.03 -18.68
C GLU A 354 8.01 10.69 -17.57
N ILE A 355 9.19 11.32 -17.58
CA ILE A 355 10.20 11.17 -16.54
C ILE A 355 10.52 12.55 -15.94
N PRO A 356 9.74 13.05 -14.96
CA PRO A 356 10.07 14.29 -14.25
C PRO A 356 11.17 14.09 -13.20
N PHE A 357 11.82 15.21 -12.84
CA PHE A 357 12.58 15.32 -11.60
C PHE A 357 11.67 15.87 -10.49
N VAL A 358 11.54 15.12 -9.40
CA VAL A 358 10.71 15.49 -8.25
C VAL A 358 11.63 15.83 -7.07
N PRO A 359 11.57 17.05 -6.52
CA PRO A 359 12.39 17.44 -5.37
C PRO A 359 12.24 16.48 -4.19
N LYS A 360 13.35 16.15 -3.52
CA LYS A 360 13.35 15.35 -2.28
C LYS A 360 13.10 16.30 -1.10
N SER A 361 12.05 16.04 -0.33
CA SER A 361 11.65 16.84 0.84
C SER A 361 12.41 16.49 2.12
#